data_AF-A0A0E9M097-F1
#
_entry.id   AF-A0A0E9M097-F1
#
_cell.length_a   1.000
_cell.length_b   1.000
_cell.length_c   1.000
_cell.angle_alpha   90.00
_cell.angle_beta   90.00
_cell.angle_gamma   90.00
#
_symmetry.space_group_name_H-M   'P 1'
#
loop_
_entity.id
_entity.type
_entity.pdbx_description
1 polymer ?
#
loop_
_entity_poly.entity_id
_entity_poly.type
_entity_poly.pdbx_seq_one_letter_code
_entity_poly.pdbx_strand_id
1 'polypeptide(L)'
;MVLPDKSGVFSREQAQFLIKDFFDKHPPTSFQIIHQGERENATFAIGRYNYNQGQYRLLFLTKNNGHETLIHQLRVEKQDE
;
A
#
# COMPACT_ATOMS: atom_id res chain seq x y z
N MET A 1 7.00 4.66 -3.69
CA MET A 1 5.82 3.82 -3.99
C MET A 1 6.21 2.75 -4.98
N VAL A 2 5.66 1.55 -4.81
CA VAL A 2 5.80 0.43 -5.75
C VAL A 2 4.41 -0.09 -6.08
N LEU A 3 4.09 -0.16 -7.37
CA LEU A 3 2.92 -0.76 -7.98
C LEU A 3 3.40 -1.86 -8.95
N PRO A 4 2.52 -2.78 -9.39
CA PRO A 4 2.91 -3.90 -10.25
C PRO A 4 3.63 -3.48 -11.55
N ASP A 5 3.28 -2.32 -12.08
CA ASP A 5 3.79 -1.76 -13.35
C ASP A 5 4.65 -0.51 -13.15
N LYS A 6 4.77 0.03 -11.93
CA LYS A 6 5.41 1.32 -11.68
C LYS A 6 6.08 1.41 -10.32
N SER A 7 7.34 1.84 -10.28
CA SER A 7 8.07 2.08 -9.04
C SER A 7 8.83 3.39 -9.06
N GLY A 8 8.87 4.10 -7.94
CA GLY A 8 9.62 5.35 -7.82
C GLY A 8 9.31 6.17 -6.57
N VAL A 9 9.96 7.32 -6.46
CA VAL A 9 9.64 8.36 -5.48
C VAL A 9 8.67 9.35 -6.14
N PHE A 10 7.57 9.65 -5.47
CA PHE A 10 6.49 10.48 -6.00
C PHE A 10 6.07 11.51 -4.95
N SER A 11 5.60 12.68 -5.40
CA SER A 11 4.92 13.63 -4.52
C SER A 11 3.61 13.02 -3.98
N ARG A 12 3.02 13.66 -2.97
CA ARG A 12 1.71 13.24 -2.43
C ARG A 12 0.63 13.22 -3.52
N GLU A 13 0.57 14.25 -4.34
CA GLU A 13 -0.42 14.40 -5.41
C GLU A 13 -0.22 13.33 -6.50
N GLN A 14 1.03 13.07 -6.89
CA GLN A 14 1.37 12.00 -7.83
C GLN A 14 1.00 10.63 -7.26
N ALA A 15 1.32 10.37 -5.99
CA ALA A 15 0.98 9.13 -5.30
C ALA A 15 -0.54 8.92 -5.23
N GLN A 16 -1.32 9.96 -4.92
CA GLN A 16 -2.78 9.90 -4.90
C GLN A 16 -3.36 9.57 -6.28
N PHE A 17 -2.84 10.18 -7.34
CA PHE A 17 -3.27 9.87 -8.71
C PHE A 17 -2.98 8.40 -9.07
N LEU A 18 -1.76 7.92 -8.78
CA LEU A 18 -1.34 6.56 -9.12
C LEU A 18 -2.13 5.49 -8.35
N ILE A 19 -2.38 5.70 -7.05
CA ILE A 19 -3.14 4.72 -6.27
C ILE A 19 -4.62 4.71 -6.65
N LYS A 20 -5.18 5.86 -7.04
CA LYS A 20 -6.54 5.94 -7.58
C LYS A 20 -6.65 5.12 -8.86
N ASP A 21 -5.75 5.35 -9.82
CA ASP A 21 -5.71 4.59 -11.08
C ASP A 21 -5.56 3.08 -10.83
N PHE A 22 -4.73 2.68 -9.86
CA PHE A 22 -4.61 1.27 -9.45
C PHE A 22 -5.94 0.69 -8.94
N PHE A 23 -6.66 1.39 -8.06
CA PHE A 23 -7.95 0.92 -7.54
C PHE A 23 -9.05 0.93 -8.60
N ASP A 24 -9.04 1.88 -9.53
CA ASP A 24 -9.98 1.91 -10.65
C ASP A 24 -9.77 0.71 -11.59
N LYS A 25 -8.51 0.32 -11.84
CA LYS A 25 -8.14 -0.85 -12.67
C LYS A 25 -8.34 -2.19 -11.97
N HIS A 26 -8.19 -2.23 -10.65
CA HIS A 26 -8.30 -3.45 -9.86
C HIS A 26 -9.29 -3.30 -8.69
N PRO A 27 -10.60 -3.08 -8.92
CA PRO A 27 -11.55 -2.78 -7.84
C PRO A 27 -11.53 -3.81 -6.71
N PRO A 28 -11.38 -3.40 -5.44
CA PRO A 28 -11.29 -4.33 -4.33
C PRO A 28 -12.63 -5.01 -4.07
N THR A 29 -12.62 -6.33 -3.87
CA THR A 29 -13.75 -7.06 -3.29
C THR A 29 -13.64 -7.12 -1.77
N SER A 30 -12.41 -7.17 -1.24
CA SER A 30 -12.15 -7.13 0.20
C SER A 30 -10.71 -6.73 0.49
N PHE A 31 -10.49 -6.18 1.68
CA PHE A 31 -9.17 -5.85 2.19
C PHE A 31 -9.09 -6.22 3.67
N GLN A 32 -8.00 -6.87 4.07
CA GLN A 32 -7.78 -7.30 5.44
C GLN A 32 -6.32 -7.13 5.83
N ILE A 33 -6.05 -6.47 6.96
CA ILE A 33 -4.70 -6.48 7.56
C ILE A 33 -4.42 -7.87 8.12
N ILE A 34 -3.35 -8.50 7.64
CA ILE A 34 -2.94 -9.86 8.02
C ILE A 34 -1.67 -9.88 8.87
N HIS A 35 -0.89 -8.80 8.85
CA HIS A 35 0.27 -8.63 9.71
C HIS A 35 0.50 -7.14 9.96
N GLN A 36 0.82 -6.76 11.19
CA GLN A 36 1.14 -5.38 11.52
C GLN A 36 2.10 -5.36 12.70
N GLY A 37 2.86 -4.29 12.83
CA GLY A 37 3.78 -4.12 13.93
C GLY A 37 4.45 -2.75 13.94
N GLU A 38 5.19 -2.51 15.00
CA GLU A 38 5.93 -1.28 15.22
C GLU A 38 7.41 -1.63 15.41
N ARG A 39 8.30 -0.85 14.80
CA ARG A 39 9.74 -0.88 15.03
C ARG A 39 10.26 0.54 15.15
N GLU A 40 10.81 0.87 16.32
CA GLU A 40 11.32 2.20 16.65
C GLU A 40 10.25 3.28 16.41
N ASN A 41 10.41 4.12 15.39
CA ASN A 41 9.50 5.20 15.02
C ASN A 41 8.69 4.90 13.74
N ALA A 42 8.72 3.66 13.27
CA ALA A 42 8.03 3.23 12.06
C ALA A 42 7.05 2.09 12.36
N THR A 43 5.80 2.28 11.96
CA THR A 43 4.78 1.24 11.99
C THR A 43 4.65 0.67 10.59
N PHE A 44 4.40 -0.62 10.48
CA PHE A 44 4.09 -1.25 9.21
C PHE A 44 2.81 -2.06 9.31
N ALA A 45 2.11 -2.16 8.19
CA ALA A 45 0.95 -3.02 8.04
C ALA A 45 1.02 -3.73 6.69
N ILE A 46 0.71 -5.02 6.69
CA ILE A 46 0.58 -5.88 5.53
C ILE A 46 -0.89 -6.25 5.41
N GLY A 47 -1.50 -5.86 4.30
CA GLY A 47 -2.86 -6.20 3.95
C GLY A 47 -2.93 -7.20 2.80
N ARG A 48 -3.84 -8.15 2.92
CA ARG A 48 -4.34 -8.95 1.80
C ARG A 48 -5.44 -8.18 1.10
N TYR A 49 -5.25 -7.93 -0.18
CA TYR A 49 -6.15 -7.20 -1.06
C TYR A 49 -6.71 -8.16 -2.10
N ASN A 50 -8.00 -8.44 -2.03
CA ASN A 50 -8.67 -9.29 -2.99
C ASN A 50 -9.38 -8.41 -4.02
N TYR A 51 -9.26 -8.79 -5.28
CA TYR A 51 -10.03 -8.22 -6.38
C TYR A 51 -10.55 -9.35 -7.27
N ASN A 52 -11.44 -9.03 -8.21
CA ASN A 52 -12.14 -10.06 -9.00
C ASN A 52 -11.23 -11.03 -9.76
N GLN A 53 -10.00 -10.63 -10.11
CA GLN A 53 -9.10 -11.44 -10.93
C GLN A 53 -7.85 -11.93 -10.18
N GLY A 54 -7.81 -11.78 -8.85
CA GLY A 54 -6.68 -12.27 -8.06
C GLY A 54 -6.50 -11.58 -6.71
N GLN A 55 -5.27 -11.64 -6.20
CA GLN A 55 -4.89 -11.09 -4.92
C GLN A 55 -3.60 -10.27 -5.02
N TYR A 56 -3.55 -9.16 -4.29
CA TYR A 56 -2.36 -8.37 -4.06
C TYR A 56 -2.02 -8.38 -2.57
N ARG A 57 -0.73 -8.27 -2.27
CA ARG A 57 -0.21 -7.93 -0.96
C ARG A 57 0.15 -6.45 -0.94
N LEU A 58 -0.46 -5.72 -0.02
CA LEU A 58 -0.20 -4.30 0.19
C LEU A 58 0.64 -4.13 1.46
N LEU A 59 1.84 -3.56 1.32
CA LEU A 59 2.68 -3.16 2.46
C LEU A 59 2.65 -1.64 2.58
N PHE A 60 2.26 -1.16 3.75
CA PHE A 60 2.34 0.24 4.13
C PHE A 60 3.39 0.38 5.22
N LEU A 61 4.37 1.26 5.01
CA LEU A 61 5.25 1.75 6.06
C LEU A 61 4.80 3.15 6.42
N THR A 62 4.47 3.37 7.69
CA THR A 62 4.10 4.67 8.21
C THR A 62 5.16 5.17 9.18
N LYS A 63 5.32 6.50 9.24
CA LYS A 63 6.20 7.17 10.20
C LYS A 63 5.39 8.23 10.93
N ASN A 64 5.63 8.35 12.23
CA ASN A 64 5.10 9.44 13.02
C ASN A 64 6.08 10.62 12.99
N ASN A 65 5.62 11.82 12.62
CA ASN A 65 6.43 13.03 12.58
C ASN A 65 6.28 13.91 13.85
N GLY A 66 5.68 13.37 14.92
CA GLY A 66 5.35 14.06 16.17
C GLY A 66 3.93 14.65 16.20
N HIS A 67 3.30 14.85 15.04
CA HIS A 67 1.94 15.38 14.93
C HIS A 67 0.97 14.35 14.35
N GLU A 68 1.38 13.68 13.29
CA GLU A 68 0.55 12.74 12.55
C GLU A 68 1.37 11.54 12.06
N THR A 69 0.66 10.44 11.84
CA THR A 69 1.23 9.23 11.24
C THR A 69 0.98 9.27 9.74
N LEU A 70 2.07 9.35 8.96
CA LEU A 70 2.02 9.48 7.51
C LEU A 70 2.54 8.21 6.83
N ILE A 71 1.98 7.89 5.67
CA ILE A 71 2.49 6.82 4.80
C ILE A 71 3.81 7.28 4.19
N HIS A 72 4.90 6.63 4.59
CA HIS A 72 6.24 6.85 4.03
C HIS A 72 6.48 5.98 2.79
N GLN A 73 5.94 4.76 2.79
CA GLN A 73 6.07 3.85 1.67
C GLN A 73 4.80 3.02 1.49
N LEU A 74 4.36 2.90 0.23
CA LEU A 74 3.35 1.95 -0.20
C LEU A 74 3.98 1.01 -1.21
N ARG A 75 3.76 -0.30 -1.03
CA ARG A 75 4.08 -1.33 -2.02
C ARG A 75 2.86 -2.18 -2.29
N VAL A 76 2.61 -2.46 -3.55
CA VAL A 76 1.61 -3.39 -4.04
C VAL A 76 2.35 -4.47 -4.82
N GLU A 77 2.25 -5.71 -4.37
CA GLU A 77 2.89 -6.86 -4.97
C GLU A 77 1.82 -7.89 -5.32
N LYS A 78 1.91 -8.52 -6.49
CA LYS A 78 1.02 -9.66 -6.79
C LYS A 78 1.32 -10.74 -5.75
N GLN A 79 0.26 -11.33 -5.20
CA GLN A 79 0.43 -12.51 -4.39
C GLN A 79 0.51 -13.69 -5.37
N ASP A 80 1.72 -14.18 -5.60
CA ASP A 80 1.92 -15.43 -6.35
C ASP A 80 1.36 -16.60 -5.51
N GLU A 81 0.69 -17.54 -6.18
CA GLU A 81 0.26 -18.82 -5.59
C GLU A 81 1.45 -19.74 -5.28
#